data_AF-A0A4V6QXU4-F1
#
_entry.id   AF-A0A4V6QXU4-F1
#
_cell.length_a   1.000
_cell.length_b   1.000
_cell.length_c   1.000
_cell.angle_alpha   90.00
_cell.angle_beta   90.00
_cell.angle_gamma   90.00
#
_symmetry.space_group_name_H-M   'P 1'
#
loop_
_entity.id
_entity.type
_entity.pdbx_description
1 polymer ?
#
loop_
_entity_poly.entity_id
_entity_poly.type
_entity_poly.pdbx_seq_one_letter_code
_entity_poly.pdbx_strand_id
1 'polypeptide(L)'
;DGKPSPRTEIVYNVDPMSGAVREGDWKLVWSATLPQKIELFDLAKDKSEATNLADKDPDKVKELQARITELASQMKPPLLLMEAVRLTYFTP
;
A
#
# COMPACT_ATOMS: atom_id res chain seq x y z
N ASP A 1 -25.00 -14.30 -13.87
CA ASP A 1 -24.82 -13.51 -15.10
C ASP A 1 -23.39 -13.37 -15.62
N GLY A 2 -22.32 -13.82 -14.95
CA GLY A 2 -20.96 -13.81 -15.53
C GLY A 2 -20.38 -12.42 -15.85
N LYS A 3 -21.06 -11.34 -15.42
CA LYS A 3 -20.59 -9.97 -15.64
C LYS A 3 -19.33 -9.71 -14.81
N PRO A 4 -18.34 -8.96 -15.34
CA PRO A 4 -17.18 -8.55 -14.57
C PRO A 4 -17.59 -7.86 -13.28
N SER A 5 -16.79 -8.05 -12.24
CA SER A 5 -16.96 -7.30 -10.99
C SER A 5 -16.92 -5.80 -11.28
N PRO A 6 -17.79 -4.97 -10.67
CA PRO A 6 -17.70 -3.51 -10.78
C PRO A 6 -16.51 -2.93 -10.02
N ARG A 7 -15.79 -3.75 -9.25
CA ARG A 7 -14.65 -3.33 -8.42
C ARG A 7 -13.47 -2.95 -9.33
N THR A 8 -13.05 -1.69 -9.24
CA THR A 8 -11.88 -1.13 -9.93
C THR A 8 -10.61 -1.15 -9.08
N GLU A 9 -10.76 -1.33 -7.76
CA GLU A 9 -9.68 -1.31 -6.77
C GLU A 9 -9.54 -2.64 -6.03
N ILE A 10 -8.31 -3.09 -5.83
CA ILE A 10 -7.96 -4.18 -4.91
C ILE A 10 -7.00 -3.64 -3.86
N VAL A 11 -7.41 -3.68 -2.59
CA VAL A 11 -6.54 -3.41 -1.44
C VAL A 11 -5.92 -4.73 -1.00
N TYR A 12 -4.60 -4.85 -1.10
CA TYR A 12 -3.88 -6.06 -0.66
C TYR A 12 -3.59 -6.00 0.83
N ASN A 13 -3.06 -4.87 1.30
CA ASN A 13 -2.80 -4.59 2.70
C ASN A 13 -2.68 -3.08 2.93
N VAL A 14 -3.07 -2.61 4.10
CA VAL A 14 -2.74 -1.28 4.63
C VAL A 14 -2.51 -1.48 6.12
N ASP A 15 -1.33 -1.08 6.60
CA ASP A 15 -0.94 -1.13 8.00
C ASP A 15 -0.10 0.11 8.35
N PRO A 16 0.30 0.33 9.62
CA PRO A 16 1.05 1.53 10.01
C PRO A 16 2.38 1.74 9.30
N MET A 17 2.96 0.68 8.74
CA MET A 17 4.33 0.63 8.22
C MET A 17 4.37 0.29 6.72
N SER A 18 3.29 -0.24 6.14
CA SER A 18 3.23 -0.60 4.73
C SER A 18 1.83 -0.46 4.13
N GLY A 19 1.77 -0.36 2.80
CA GLY A 19 0.52 -0.40 2.07
C GLY A 19 0.70 -0.91 0.64
N ALA A 20 -0.30 -1.61 0.13
CA ALA A 20 -0.35 -2.05 -1.25
C ALA A 20 -1.77 -2.02 -1.80
N VAL A 21 -1.96 -1.29 -2.90
CA VAL A 21 -3.23 -1.14 -3.61
C VAL A 21 -3.01 -1.37 -5.11
N ARG A 22 -4.04 -1.87 -5.77
CA ARG A 22 -4.12 -1.94 -7.23
C ARG A 22 -5.37 -1.24 -7.70
N GLU A 23 -5.22 -0.33 -8.65
CA GLU A 23 -6.31 0.32 -9.36
C GLU A 23 -6.18 0.04 -10.86
N GLY A 24 -7.16 -0.67 -11.42
CA GLY A 24 -7.06 -1.17 -12.79
C GLY A 24 -5.84 -2.09 -12.96
N ASP A 25 -4.88 -1.69 -13.78
CA ASP A 25 -3.63 -2.44 -14.00
C ASP A 25 -2.44 -1.92 -13.18
N TRP A 26 -2.58 -0.79 -12.51
CA TRP A 26 -1.52 -0.20 -11.73
C TRP A 26 -1.52 -0.75 -10.32
N LYS A 27 -0.36 -1.25 -9.86
CA LYS A 27 -0.16 -1.70 -8.49
C LYS A 27 0.97 -0.92 -7.85
N LEU A 28 0.72 -0.39 -6.66
CA LEU A 28 1.74 0.20 -5.80
C LEU A 28 2.01 -0.71 -4.61
N VAL A 29 3.28 -0.91 -4.28
CA VAL A 29 3.74 -1.49 -3.01
C VAL A 29 4.62 -0.45 -2.32
N TRP A 30 4.24 -0.07 -1.11
CA TRP A 30 4.91 0.97 -0.35
C TRP A 30 5.30 0.46 1.05
N SER A 31 6.60 0.48 1.32
CA SER A 31 7.17 0.31 2.66
C SER A 31 7.53 1.69 3.21
N ALA A 32 6.84 2.11 4.26
CA ALA A 32 7.02 3.43 4.89
C ALA A 32 8.10 3.44 5.98
N THR A 33 8.56 2.27 6.43
CA THR A 33 9.76 2.11 7.28
C THR A 33 10.99 2.71 6.62
N LEU A 34 11.95 3.19 7.42
CA LEU A 34 13.22 3.70 6.90
C LEU A 34 14.23 2.56 6.66
N PRO A 35 14.94 2.54 5.50
CA PRO A 35 14.73 3.42 4.35
C PRO A 35 13.43 3.05 3.61
N GLN A 36 12.69 4.06 3.15
CA GLN A 36 11.44 3.85 2.43
C GLN A 36 11.70 3.11 1.12
N LYS A 37 10.76 2.24 0.76
CA LYS A 37 10.77 1.52 -0.52
C LYS A 37 9.43 1.72 -1.22
N ILE A 38 9.49 2.14 -2.47
CA ILE A 38 8.32 2.35 -3.32
C ILE A 38 8.51 1.57 -4.61
N GLU A 39 7.53 0.75 -4.93
CA GLU A 39 7.51 -0.04 -6.15
C GLU A 39 6.18 0.14 -6.87
N LEU A 40 6.24 0.53 -8.15
CA LEU A 40 5.08 0.71 -9.01
C LEU A 40 5.17 -0.27 -10.18
N PHE A 41 4.07 -0.96 -10.47
CA PHE A 41 3.99 -1.95 -11.54
C PHE A 41 2.76 -1.71 -12.43
N ASP A 42 2.94 -1.92 -13.74
CA ASP A 42 1.86 -2.03 -14.73
C ASP A 42 1.61 -3.52 -15.00
N LEU A 43 0.60 -4.09 -14.33
CA LEU A 43 0.29 -5.52 -14.39
C LEU A 43 -0.28 -5.97 -15.74
N ALA A 44 -0.69 -5.05 -16.62
CA ALA A 44 -1.07 -5.41 -17.99
C ALA A 44 0.17 -5.85 -18.79
N LYS A 45 1.32 -5.21 -18.52
CA LYS A 45 2.60 -5.48 -19.21
C LYS A 45 3.53 -6.41 -18.41
N ASP A 46 3.44 -6.38 -17.09
CA ASP A 46 4.33 -7.10 -16.19
C ASP A 46 3.55 -7.77 -15.05
N LYS A 47 2.95 -8.92 -15.35
CA LYS A 47 2.22 -9.73 -14.37
C LYS A 47 3.10 -10.30 -13.26
N SER A 48 4.42 -10.34 -13.48
CA SER A 48 5.41 -10.87 -12.53
C SER A 48 5.99 -9.82 -11.59
N GLU A 49 5.65 -8.54 -11.78
CA GLU A 49 6.17 -7.44 -10.95
C GLU A 49 7.70 -7.36 -10.96
N ALA A 50 8.32 -7.59 -12.12
CA ALA A 50 9.77 -7.62 -12.31
C ALA A 50 10.39 -6.23 -12.55
N THR A 51 9.62 -5.29 -13.10
CA THR A 51 10.10 -3.96 -13.51
C THR A 51 9.45 -2.88 -12.65
N ASN A 52 10.21 -2.31 -11.71
CA ASN A 52 9.76 -1.16 -10.95
C ASN A 52 9.72 0.11 -11.83
N LEU A 53 8.57 0.77 -11.86
CA LEU A 53 8.30 2.00 -12.62
C LEU A 53 8.20 3.25 -11.73
N ALA A 54 8.47 3.15 -10.42
CA ALA A 54 8.25 4.25 -9.48
C ALA A 54 8.98 5.54 -9.86
N ASP A 55 10.24 5.45 -10.33
CA ASP A 55 11.01 6.62 -10.77
C ASP A 55 10.57 7.17 -12.13
N LYS A 56 9.84 6.37 -12.92
CA LYS A 56 9.39 6.72 -14.27
C LYS A 56 8.00 7.34 -14.31
N ASP A 57 7.17 7.07 -13.30
CA ASP A 57 5.82 7.60 -13.18
C ASP A 57 5.53 8.07 -11.74
N PRO A 58 6.15 9.20 -11.31
CA PRO A 58 5.96 9.73 -9.96
C PRO A 58 4.54 10.24 -9.71
N ASP A 59 3.81 10.62 -10.76
CA ASP A 59 2.43 11.07 -10.64
C ASP A 59 1.50 9.91 -10.26
N LYS A 60 1.67 8.74 -10.89
CA LYS A 60 0.92 7.53 -10.51
C LYS A 60 1.31 7.03 -9.12
N VAL A 61 2.58 7.12 -8.73
CA VAL A 61 3.02 6.83 -7.36
C VAL A 61 2.27 7.70 -6.36
N LYS A 62 2.24 9.03 -6.60
CA LYS A 62 1.58 9.98 -5.70
C LYS A 62 0.08 9.73 -5.58
N GLU A 63 -0.58 9.41 -6.69
CA GLU A 63 -2.01 9.05 -6.73
C GLU A 63 -2.31 7.84 -5.83
N LEU A 64 -1.58 6.74 -6.02
CA LEU A 64 -1.81 5.51 -5.25
C LEU A 64 -1.35 5.64 -3.79
N GLN A 65 -0.31 6.41 -3.49
CA GLN A 65 0.07 6.74 -2.11
C GLN A 65 -1.02 7.56 -1.40
N ALA A 66 -1.64 8.52 -2.10
CA ALA A 66 -2.75 9.28 -1.56
C ALA A 66 -3.93 8.36 -1.25
N ARG A 67 -4.22 7.39 -2.12
CA ARG A 67 -5.26 6.38 -1.88
C ARG A 67 -4.96 5.49 -0.67
N ILE A 68 -3.72 5.00 -0.52
CA ILE A 68 -3.30 4.25 0.68
C ILE A 68 -3.49 5.09 1.94
N THR A 69 -3.11 6.37 1.89
CA THR A 69 -3.22 7.30 3.03
C THR A 69 -4.68 7.56 3.40
N GLU A 70 -5.55 7.70 2.41
CA GLU A 70 -7.00 7.83 2.62
C GLU A 70 -7.56 6.59 3.33
N LEU A 71 -7.22 5.39 2.84
CA LEU A 71 -7.62 4.13 3.47
C LEU A 71 -7.12 4.04 4.91
N ALA A 72 -5.84 4.36 5.15
CA ALA A 72 -5.24 4.35 6.48
C ALA A 72 -5.97 5.30 7.45
N SER A 73 -6.42 6.48 6.97
CA SER A 73 -7.14 7.45 7.81
C SER A 73 -8.50 6.95 8.31
N GLN A 74 -9.09 5.96 7.62
CA GLN A 74 -10.38 5.36 7.98
C GLN A 74 -10.21 4.15 8.92
N MET A 75 -8.99 3.68 9.13
CA MET A 75 -8.72 2.51 9.95
C MET A 75 -8.76 2.84 11.44
N LYS A 76 -9.21 1.86 12.24
CA LYS A 76 -8.92 1.88 13.67
C LYS A 76 -7.43 1.58 13.89
N PRO A 77 -6.77 2.23 14.86
CA PRO A 77 -5.41 1.89 15.23
C PRO A 77 -5.29 0.41 15.61
N PRO A 78 -4.19 -0.27 15.24
CA PRO A 78 -3.99 -1.66 15.62
C PRO A 78 -3.73 -1.79 17.12
N LEU A 79 -4.31 -2.83 17.74
CA LEU A 79 -4.21 -3.07 19.18
C LEU A 79 -2.77 -3.31 19.65
N LEU A 80 -1.95 -3.96 18.80
CA LEU A 80 -0.61 -4.38 19.17
C LEU A 80 0.39 -3.22 19.21
N LEU A 81 0.26 -2.21 18.35
CA LEU A 81 1.32 -1.20 18.16
C LEU A 81 1.53 -0.36 19.43
N MET A 82 0.43 0.17 19.99
CA MET A 82 0.52 0.97 21.21
C MET A 82 0.96 0.14 22.41
N GLU A 83 0.56 -1.14 22.45
CA GLU A 83 0.96 -2.04 23.53
C GLU A 83 2.43 -2.43 23.44
N ALA A 84 2.95 -2.66 22.23
CA ALA A 84 4.38 -2.90 22.02
C ALA A 84 5.21 -1.70 22.47
N VAL A 85 4.81 -0.47 22.12
CA VAL A 85 5.47 0.75 22.59
C VAL A 85 5.44 0.84 24.12
N ARG A 86 4.30 0.55 24.74
CA ARG A 86 4.17 0.51 26.21
C ARG A 86 5.15 -0.50 26.83
N LEU A 87 5.20 -1.71 26.31
CA LEU A 87 6.05 -2.80 26.83
C LEU A 87 7.55 -2.49 26.65
N THR A 88 7.94 -1.92 25.52
CA THR A 88 9.36 -1.64 25.22
C THR A 88 9.92 -0.47 26.03
N TYR A 89 9.13 0.59 26.25
CA TYR A 89 9.67 1.85 26.78
C TYR A 89 9.15 2.24 28.16
N PHE A 90 8.07 1.62 28.65
CA PHE A 90 7.35 2.11 29.83
C PHE A 90 7.02 1.02 30.86
N THR A 91 7.42 -0.23 30.62
CA THR A 91 7.28 -1.33 31.59
C THR A 91 8.64 -1.60 32.25
N PRO A 92 8.73 -1.71 33.60
CA PRO A 92 10.00 -1.97 34.30
C PRO A 92 10.63 -3.32 33.97
#